data_AF-A0A7C5TSN5-F1
#
_entry.id   AF-A0A7C5TSN5-F1
#
_cell.length_a   1.000
_cell.length_b   1.000
_cell.length_c   1.000
_cell.angle_alpha   90.00
_cell.angle_beta   90.00
_cell.angle_gamma   90.00
#
_symmetry.space_group_name_H-M   'P 1'
#
loop_
_entity.id
_entity.type
_entity.pdbx_description
1 polymer ?
#
loop_
_entity_poly.entity_id
_entity_poly.type
_entity_poly.pdbx_seq_one_letter_code
_entity_poly.pdbx_strand_id
1 'polypeptide(L)'
;MGSWKIRTSILDERPSTPDKQACKHPFYSRTWNRFSWLIFLEEYSQLTCRDCGRIQESCCFKTTVPLSLEDVKQIESLGYRAEDFAEVLEYGEDELDGLENWERESLVEFCGKCYTLVFKHANDDNCIFLKKGRGCVLGEHRALACKIYPFWRRDSEIMFLDDFEESMKDVCMIRRNGAKVDEALKCICETRENIKEYHDRIIKAFTSEKLEYASVVKKILESKNPSPA
;
A
#
# COMPACT_ATOMS: atom_id res chain seq x y z
N MET A 1 23.92 26.81 -32.38
CA MET A 1 25.05 26.68 -31.44
C MET A 1 24.54 27.03 -30.06
N GLY A 2 24.71 26.15 -29.08
CA GLY A 2 24.19 26.32 -27.72
C GLY A 2 23.93 24.99 -27.05
N SER A 3 25.00 24.31 -26.65
CA SER A 3 24.98 23.05 -25.89
C SER A 3 24.78 23.34 -24.40
N TRP A 4 23.87 22.62 -23.75
CA TRP A 4 23.87 22.43 -22.30
C TRP A 4 23.81 20.95 -21.98
N LYS A 5 24.88 20.46 -21.35
CA LYS A 5 25.08 19.09 -20.87
C LYS A 5 24.36 18.91 -19.54
N ILE A 6 23.57 17.84 -19.41
CA ILE A 6 23.14 17.32 -18.11
C ILE A 6 23.97 16.07 -17.82
N ARG A 7 24.60 16.07 -16.64
CA ARG A 7 25.49 15.05 -16.12
C ARG A 7 24.67 13.84 -15.68
N THR A 8 24.75 12.74 -16.42
CA THR A 8 24.35 11.41 -15.98
C THR A 8 25.52 10.78 -15.23
N SER A 9 25.33 10.43 -13.96
CA SER A 9 26.20 9.44 -13.29
C SER A 9 25.51 8.97 -12.02
N ILE A 10 25.06 7.72 -12.03
CA ILE A 10 25.33 6.68 -11.03
C ILE A 10 24.45 5.49 -11.46
N LEU A 11 24.98 4.74 -12.42
CA LEU A 11 24.59 3.36 -12.69
C LEU A 11 25.88 2.56 -12.83
N ASP A 12 25.78 1.31 -12.38
CA ASP A 12 26.60 0.17 -12.75
C ASP A 12 27.98 0.01 -12.12
N GLU A 13 27.99 -0.72 -11.00
CA GLU A 13 28.94 -1.83 -10.85
C GLU A 13 28.17 -3.11 -10.44
N ARG A 14 28.18 -4.12 -11.34
CA ARG A 14 27.70 -5.50 -11.09
C ARG A 14 28.89 -6.41 -10.78
N PRO A 15 28.68 -7.52 -10.08
CA PRO A 15 29.34 -8.77 -10.45
C PRO A 15 28.35 -9.86 -10.90
N SER A 16 28.88 -10.78 -11.70
CA SER A 16 28.28 -11.80 -12.57
C SER A 16 27.40 -12.88 -11.92
N THR A 17 26.43 -13.37 -12.69
CA THR A 17 25.51 -14.50 -12.41
C THR A 17 26.21 -15.87 -12.37
N PRO A 18 25.58 -16.87 -11.73
CA PRO A 18 25.11 -18.01 -12.52
C PRO A 18 23.68 -18.50 -12.17
N ASP A 19 23.25 -19.44 -13.02
CA ASP A 19 21.92 -19.97 -13.32
C ASP A 19 20.97 -20.41 -12.18
N LYS A 20 19.68 -20.23 -12.51
CA LYS A 20 18.48 -21.06 -12.28
C LYS A 20 18.57 -22.16 -11.20
N GLN A 21 17.59 -22.20 -10.28
CA GLN A 21 16.51 -23.22 -10.23
C GLN A 21 15.76 -23.23 -8.87
N ALA A 22 14.45 -23.00 -8.96
CA ALA A 22 13.33 -23.51 -8.16
C ALA A 22 13.33 -23.51 -6.61
N CYS A 23 12.31 -22.85 -6.08
CA CYS A 23 11.75 -22.92 -4.74
C CYS A 23 11.62 -24.33 -4.14
N LYS A 24 12.07 -24.52 -2.90
CA LYS A 24 11.50 -25.48 -1.92
C LYS A 24 11.70 -24.96 -0.48
N HIS A 25 10.61 -24.75 0.26
CA HIS A 25 10.60 -24.49 1.70
C HIS A 25 11.13 -25.69 2.50
N PRO A 26 11.75 -25.48 3.68
CA PRO A 26 11.31 -26.22 4.87
C PRO A 26 11.48 -25.53 6.24
N PHE A 27 10.74 -26.09 7.20
CA PHE A 27 10.64 -25.81 8.63
C PHE A 27 11.87 -26.30 9.43
N TYR A 28 12.41 -25.43 10.31
CA TYR A 28 13.26 -25.59 11.52
C TYR A 28 14.05 -26.89 11.84
N SER A 29 15.37 -26.79 12.08
CA SER A 29 16.05 -27.18 13.35
C SER A 29 17.57 -26.82 13.46
N ARG A 30 17.95 -26.28 14.64
CA ARG A 30 19.24 -26.26 15.38
C ARG A 30 20.62 -26.20 14.66
N THR A 31 21.35 -25.08 14.84
CA THR A 31 22.55 -24.88 15.72
C THR A 31 23.26 -23.58 15.31
N TRP A 32 23.54 -22.70 16.27
CA TRP A 32 23.83 -21.27 15.99
C TRP A 32 25.33 -20.97 16.05
N ASN A 33 25.85 -20.40 14.96
CA ASN A 33 27.25 -19.97 14.79
C ASN A 33 27.29 -18.52 14.28
N ARG A 34 28.35 -17.76 14.55
CA ARG A 34 28.46 -16.28 14.45
C ARG A 34 28.15 -15.63 13.07
N PHE A 35 27.91 -16.44 12.01
CA PHE A 35 27.26 -16.09 10.74
C PHE A 35 25.75 -15.78 10.88
N SER A 36 25.18 -16.08 12.05
CA SER A 36 23.75 -15.99 12.35
C SER A 36 23.27 -14.58 12.71
N TRP A 37 24.13 -13.55 12.62
CA TRP A 37 23.72 -12.16 12.87
C TRP A 37 23.23 -11.43 11.60
N LEU A 38 23.68 -11.81 10.41
CA LEU A 38 23.21 -11.23 9.14
C LEU A 38 21.95 -11.91 8.60
N ILE A 39 21.82 -13.22 8.83
CA ILE A 39 20.66 -14.01 8.40
C ILE A 39 19.44 -13.74 9.29
N PHE A 40 19.63 -13.50 10.59
CA PHE A 40 18.53 -13.24 11.54
C PHE A 40 17.95 -11.82 11.48
N LEU A 41 18.68 -10.85 10.90
CA LEU A 41 18.24 -9.47 10.72
C LEU A 41 17.57 -9.22 9.34
N GLU A 42 17.74 -10.13 8.38
CA GLU A 42 17.05 -10.14 7.07
C GLU A 42 15.71 -10.90 7.09
N GLU A 43 15.54 -11.85 8.02
CA GLU A 43 14.52 -12.89 7.91
C GLU A 43 13.13 -12.59 8.50
N TYR A 44 12.88 -11.48 9.20
CA TYR A 44 11.56 -11.31 9.86
C TYR A 44 10.88 -9.95 9.79
N SER A 45 11.53 -8.88 9.34
CA SER A 45 10.96 -7.52 9.44
C SER A 45 10.58 -6.86 8.12
N GLN A 46 10.65 -7.58 6.98
CA GLN A 46 10.63 -6.95 5.65
C GLN A 46 9.82 -7.70 4.58
N LEU A 47 9.36 -8.92 4.85
CA LEU A 47 9.24 -9.94 3.79
C LEU A 47 8.03 -9.87 2.86
N THR A 48 6.87 -9.31 3.23
CA THR A 48 5.81 -9.21 2.21
C THR A 48 6.03 -8.01 1.30
N CYS A 49 6.27 -6.81 1.85
CA CYS A 49 6.39 -5.60 1.05
C CYS A 49 7.71 -5.56 0.23
N ARG A 50 8.81 -6.18 0.72
CA ARG A 50 10.05 -6.35 -0.07
C ARG A 50 9.91 -7.35 -1.20
N ASP A 51 9.26 -8.49 -0.97
CA ASP A 51 9.09 -9.49 -2.03
C ASP A 51 8.09 -8.99 -3.07
N CYS A 52 7.00 -8.34 -2.67
CA CYS A 52 6.11 -7.59 -3.56
C CYS A 52 6.85 -6.63 -4.51
N GLY A 53 7.84 -5.88 -4.00
CA GLY A 53 8.71 -5.00 -4.81
C GLY A 53 9.70 -5.72 -5.73
N ARG A 54 9.82 -7.05 -5.64
CA ARG A 54 10.61 -7.90 -6.55
C ARG A 54 9.76 -8.57 -7.62
N ILE A 55 8.50 -8.90 -7.33
CA ILE A 55 7.64 -9.71 -8.23
C ILE A 55 6.68 -8.92 -9.12
N GLN A 56 6.50 -7.60 -8.95
CA GLN A 56 5.52 -6.78 -9.72
C GLN A 56 4.06 -7.31 -9.72
N GLU A 57 3.77 -8.45 -9.09
CA GLU A 57 2.44 -9.02 -8.84
C GLU A 57 2.00 -8.76 -7.39
N SER A 58 2.04 -7.50 -6.97
CA SER A 58 1.71 -7.14 -5.58
C SER A 58 0.64 -6.07 -5.49
N CYS A 59 0.05 -5.94 -4.30
CA CYS A 59 -0.76 -4.77 -3.91
C CYS A 59 0.03 -3.45 -3.87
N CYS A 60 1.18 -3.35 -4.52
CA CYS A 60 1.89 -2.10 -4.73
C CYS A 60 2.03 -1.77 -6.22
N PHE A 61 1.62 -2.65 -7.13
CA PHE A 61 1.65 -2.44 -8.58
C PHE A 61 0.24 -2.23 -9.10
N LYS A 62 0.00 -1.11 -9.80
CA LYS A 62 -1.30 -0.76 -10.41
C LYS A 62 -2.52 -0.86 -9.49
N THR A 63 -2.32 -0.72 -8.19
CA THR A 63 -3.42 -0.69 -7.23
C THR A 63 -3.63 0.71 -6.71
N THR A 64 -4.88 1.01 -6.39
CA THR A 64 -5.28 2.25 -5.77
C THR A 64 -5.37 2.03 -4.27
N VAL A 65 -4.42 2.57 -3.52
CA VAL A 65 -4.47 2.52 -2.04
C VAL A 65 -5.10 3.81 -1.53
N PRO A 66 -6.27 3.76 -0.89
CA PRO A 66 -6.89 4.94 -0.32
C PRO A 66 -6.09 5.48 0.87
N LEU A 67 -6.08 6.79 1.03
CA LEU A 67 -5.44 7.50 2.13
C LEU A 67 -6.48 8.20 2.99
N SER A 68 -6.35 8.05 4.30
CA SER A 68 -7.02 8.90 5.29
C SER A 68 -6.23 10.18 5.57
N LEU A 69 -6.83 11.15 6.26
CA LEU A 69 -6.08 12.32 6.76
C LEU A 69 -5.03 11.93 7.79
N GLU A 70 -5.27 10.88 8.58
CA GLU A 70 -4.28 10.36 9.51
C GLU A 70 -3.04 9.87 8.77
N ASP A 71 -3.22 9.11 7.70
CA ASP A 71 -2.11 8.60 6.87
C ASP A 71 -1.29 9.76 6.29
N VAL A 72 -1.96 10.79 5.77
CA VAL A 72 -1.30 11.99 5.24
C VAL A 72 -0.47 12.68 6.32
N LYS A 73 -1.07 12.98 7.48
CA LYS A 73 -0.38 13.65 8.61
C LYS A 73 0.81 12.82 9.11
N GLN A 74 0.66 11.50 9.17
CA GLN A 74 1.74 10.60 9.60
C GLN A 74 2.92 10.64 8.61
N ILE A 75 2.66 10.59 7.30
CA ILE A 75 3.72 10.59 6.28
C ILE A 75 4.38 11.98 6.18
N GLU A 76 3.64 13.06 6.32
CA GLU A 76 4.20 14.42 6.39
C GLU A 76 5.17 14.59 7.56
N SER A 77 4.92 13.92 8.69
CA SER A 77 5.82 13.94 9.85
C SER A 77 7.21 13.35 9.57
N LEU A 78 7.35 12.57 8.49
CA LEU A 78 8.63 12.03 8.01
C LEU A 78 9.38 13.00 7.09
N GLY A 79 8.81 14.18 6.80
CA GLY A 79 9.40 15.22 5.95
C GLY A 79 8.97 15.17 4.48
N TYR A 80 8.00 14.32 4.12
CA TYR A 80 7.40 14.35 2.79
C TYR A 80 6.33 15.45 2.69
N ARG A 81 6.10 15.98 1.49
CA ARG A 81 4.98 16.89 1.23
C ARG A 81 3.81 16.08 0.69
N ALA A 82 2.58 16.32 1.17
CA ALA A 82 1.39 15.59 0.70
C ALA A 82 1.27 15.54 -0.84
N GLU A 83 1.56 16.64 -1.51
CA GLU A 83 1.53 16.73 -2.98
C GLU A 83 2.53 15.82 -3.70
N ASP A 84 3.58 15.36 -3.04
CA ASP A 84 4.57 14.46 -3.64
C ASP A 84 4.07 13.01 -3.66
N PHE A 85 3.20 12.62 -2.73
CA PHE A 85 2.80 11.21 -2.56
C PHE A 85 1.30 10.93 -2.64
N ALA A 86 0.45 11.94 -2.52
CA ALA A 86 -0.99 11.80 -2.55
C ALA A 86 -1.55 12.45 -3.81
N GLU A 87 -2.58 11.83 -4.39
CA GLU A 87 -3.40 12.43 -5.42
C GLU A 87 -4.88 12.17 -5.21
N VAL A 88 -5.69 12.93 -5.93
CA VAL A 88 -7.14 12.75 -5.93
C VAL A 88 -7.49 11.87 -7.12
N LEU A 89 -8.14 10.75 -6.85
CA LEU A 89 -8.70 9.85 -7.86
C LEU A 89 -10.20 10.14 -8.03
N GLU A 90 -10.65 10.25 -9.28
CA GLU A 90 -12.06 10.31 -9.67
C GLU A 90 -12.60 8.89 -9.87
N TYR A 91 -13.77 8.59 -9.30
CA TYR A 91 -14.48 7.34 -9.56
C TYR A 91 -15.39 7.49 -10.78
N GLY A 92 -15.34 6.53 -11.70
CA GLY A 92 -16.27 6.42 -12.81
C GLY A 92 -17.66 5.99 -12.36
N GLU A 93 -18.70 6.33 -13.12
CA GLU A 93 -20.09 5.95 -12.80
C GLU A 93 -20.25 4.43 -12.64
N ASP A 94 -19.65 3.66 -13.55
CA ASP A 94 -19.68 2.19 -13.52
C ASP A 94 -18.95 1.60 -12.28
N GLU A 95 -17.99 2.32 -11.71
CA GLU A 95 -17.25 1.88 -10.52
C GLU A 95 -18.08 2.09 -9.24
N LEU A 96 -19.03 3.03 -9.25
CA LEU A 96 -19.86 3.32 -8.09
C LEU A 96 -20.85 2.18 -7.79
N ASP A 97 -21.38 1.52 -8.82
CA ASP A 97 -22.43 0.49 -8.69
C ASP A 97 -21.97 -0.77 -7.95
N GLY A 98 -20.65 -1.00 -7.86
CA GLY A 98 -20.06 -2.12 -7.11
C GLY A 98 -19.68 -1.81 -5.66
N LEU A 99 -19.71 -0.54 -5.24
CA LEU A 99 -19.19 -0.15 -3.93
C LEU A 99 -20.12 -0.55 -2.78
N GLU A 100 -19.53 -1.00 -1.68
CA GLU A 100 -20.26 -1.16 -0.43
C GLU A 100 -20.72 0.21 0.11
N ASN A 101 -21.76 0.23 0.95
CA ASN A 101 -22.33 1.49 1.47
C ASN A 101 -21.27 2.37 2.15
N TRP A 102 -20.38 1.78 2.95
CA TRP A 102 -19.35 2.53 3.65
C TRP A 102 -18.27 3.08 2.69
N GLU A 103 -17.96 2.38 1.60
CA GLU A 103 -17.04 2.85 0.57
C GLU A 103 -17.64 4.03 -0.19
N ARG A 104 -18.91 3.93 -0.59
CA ARG A 104 -19.64 5.04 -1.21
C ARG A 104 -19.72 6.23 -0.26
N GLU A 105 -19.99 5.99 1.02
CA GLU A 105 -20.00 7.02 2.05
C GLU A 105 -18.62 7.65 2.27
N SER A 106 -17.52 6.96 1.95
CA SER A 106 -16.17 7.52 2.05
C SER A 106 -15.85 8.56 0.96
N LEU A 107 -16.56 8.51 -0.18
CA LEU A 107 -16.28 9.36 -1.33
C LEU A 107 -16.69 10.82 -1.07
N VAL A 108 -15.91 11.72 -1.68
CA VAL A 108 -16.13 13.17 -1.66
C VAL A 108 -16.80 13.56 -2.98
N GLU A 109 -18.03 14.05 -2.90
CA GLU A 109 -18.71 14.62 -4.06
C GLU A 109 -18.26 16.06 -4.32
N PHE A 110 -17.90 16.34 -5.57
CA PHE A 110 -17.55 17.68 -6.05
C PHE A 110 -17.94 17.84 -7.53
N CYS A 111 -18.74 18.86 -7.84
CA CYS A 111 -19.23 19.13 -9.20
C CYS A 111 -19.88 17.91 -9.90
N GLY A 112 -20.68 17.13 -9.16
CA GLY A 112 -21.38 15.95 -9.70
C GLY A 112 -20.50 14.71 -9.94
N LYS A 113 -19.25 14.73 -9.46
CA LYS A 113 -18.30 13.62 -9.55
C LYS A 113 -17.84 13.19 -8.16
N CYS A 114 -17.44 11.93 -8.02
CA CYS A 114 -17.00 11.34 -6.75
C CYS A 114 -15.49 11.13 -6.73
N TYR A 115 -14.85 11.47 -5.61
CA TYR A 115 -13.40 11.44 -5.47
C TYR A 115 -12.91 10.84 -4.15
N THR A 116 -11.67 10.35 -4.16
CA THR A 116 -10.94 9.94 -2.94
C THR A 116 -9.45 10.32 -3.04
N LEU A 117 -8.75 10.36 -1.90
CA LEU A 117 -7.29 10.47 -1.84
C LEU A 117 -6.65 9.10 -1.93
N VAL A 118 -5.61 9.00 -2.74
CA VAL A 118 -4.89 7.75 -2.99
C VAL A 118 -3.39 7.99 -3.01
N PHE A 119 -2.59 6.94 -2.80
CA PHE A 119 -1.16 7.02 -3.10
C PHE A 119 -0.94 7.22 -4.60
N LYS A 120 -0.01 8.11 -4.93
CA LYS A 120 0.56 8.25 -6.27
C LYS A 120 1.39 7.03 -6.66
N HIS A 121 1.41 6.77 -7.95
CA HIS A 121 2.37 5.84 -8.56
C HIS A 121 3.62 6.56 -9.09
N ALA A 122 4.73 5.85 -9.09
CA ALA A 122 5.93 6.21 -9.83
C ALA A 122 5.78 5.85 -11.32
N ASN A 123 6.76 6.22 -12.15
CA ASN A 123 6.74 6.02 -13.60
C ASN A 123 6.68 4.54 -14.04
N ASP A 124 6.87 3.59 -13.12
CA ASP A 124 6.80 2.14 -13.36
C ASP A 124 5.50 1.52 -12.82
N ASP A 125 4.48 2.34 -12.59
CA ASP A 125 3.16 1.99 -12.05
C ASP A 125 3.19 1.38 -10.63
N ASN A 126 4.34 1.45 -9.95
CA ASN A 126 4.44 1.05 -8.54
C ASN A 126 4.07 2.22 -7.63
N CYS A 127 3.54 1.93 -6.43
CA CYS A 127 3.41 2.92 -5.36
C CYS A 127 4.73 3.69 -5.18
N ILE A 128 4.66 5.00 -5.03
CA ILE A 128 5.85 5.89 -4.96
C ILE A 128 6.85 5.51 -3.86
N PHE A 129 6.37 4.88 -2.77
CA PHE A 129 7.18 4.44 -1.65
C PHE A 129 7.77 3.03 -1.83
N LEU A 130 7.37 2.29 -2.87
CA LEU A 130 7.97 1.01 -3.20
C LEU A 130 9.33 1.22 -3.89
N LYS A 131 10.40 0.67 -3.32
CA LYS A 131 11.73 0.72 -3.91
C LYS A 131 12.20 -0.67 -4.29
N LYS A 132 12.58 -0.86 -5.57
CA LYS A 132 13.09 -2.13 -6.11
C LYS A 132 14.19 -2.70 -5.21
N GLY A 133 14.03 -3.97 -4.81
CA GLY A 133 14.96 -4.67 -3.92
C GLY A 133 14.99 -4.21 -2.46
N ARG A 134 14.31 -3.11 -2.11
CA ARG A 134 14.24 -2.54 -0.75
C ARG A 134 12.85 -2.55 -0.14
N GLY A 135 11.80 -2.76 -0.93
CA GLY A 135 10.40 -2.77 -0.49
C GLY A 135 9.86 -1.38 -0.19
N CYS A 136 8.76 -1.32 0.55
CA CYS A 136 8.19 -0.05 1.01
C CYS A 136 9.11 0.62 2.02
N VAL A 137 9.37 1.91 1.82
CA VAL A 137 10.25 2.72 2.68
C VAL A 137 9.54 3.38 3.86
N LEU A 138 8.21 3.25 3.97
CA LEU A 138 7.44 3.84 5.07
C LEU A 138 7.52 3.02 6.38
N GLY A 139 7.85 1.72 6.32
CA GLY A 139 7.94 0.87 7.51
C GLY A 139 6.65 0.85 8.35
N GLU A 140 6.75 1.23 9.63
CA GLU A 140 5.60 1.33 10.56
C GLU A 140 4.66 2.51 10.24
N HIS A 141 5.07 3.43 9.37
CA HIS A 141 4.26 4.57 8.90
C HIS A 141 3.49 4.26 7.62
N ARG A 142 3.36 2.98 7.26
CA ARG A 142 2.45 2.54 6.20
C ARG A 142 1.03 3.04 6.49
N ALA A 143 0.33 3.42 5.42
CA ALA A 143 -1.09 3.78 5.51
C ALA A 143 -1.91 2.63 6.11
N LEU A 144 -3.03 2.95 6.76
CA LEU A 144 -3.91 1.99 7.40
C LEU A 144 -4.34 0.85 6.46
N ALA A 145 -4.73 1.19 5.22
CA ALA A 145 -5.09 0.20 4.20
C ALA A 145 -3.93 -0.78 3.90
N CYS A 146 -2.68 -0.31 3.88
CA CYS A 146 -1.50 -1.16 3.69
C CYS A 146 -1.16 -2.03 4.91
N LYS A 147 -1.61 -1.65 6.10
CA LYS A 147 -1.40 -2.41 7.33
C LYS A 147 -2.44 -3.51 7.50
N ILE A 148 -3.66 -3.29 7.02
CA ILE A 148 -4.74 -4.27 7.16
C ILE A 148 -4.77 -5.31 6.01
N TYR A 149 -4.35 -4.94 4.80
CA TYR A 149 -4.36 -5.85 3.65
C TYR A 149 -3.52 -7.12 3.89
N PRO A 150 -4.01 -8.33 3.55
CA PRO A 150 -5.19 -8.64 2.74
C PRO A 150 -6.46 -8.95 3.56
N PHE A 151 -6.57 -8.43 4.77
CA PHE A 151 -7.67 -8.78 5.67
C PHE A 151 -8.76 -7.72 5.68
N TRP A 152 -9.95 -8.18 6.06
CA TRP A 152 -11.04 -7.32 6.50
C TRP A 152 -11.71 -7.91 7.74
N ARG A 153 -12.48 -7.07 8.43
CA ARG A 153 -13.23 -7.48 9.62
C ARG A 153 -14.72 -7.46 9.32
N ARG A 154 -15.40 -8.54 9.68
CA ARG A 154 -16.86 -8.61 9.77
C ARG A 154 -17.22 -9.02 11.20
N ASP A 155 -17.98 -8.18 11.89
CA ASP A 155 -18.27 -8.32 13.32
C ASP A 155 -17.00 -8.52 14.16
N SER A 156 -16.83 -9.67 14.79
CA SER A 156 -15.66 -9.98 15.63
C SER A 156 -14.58 -10.80 14.90
N GLU A 157 -14.84 -11.22 13.66
CA GLU A 157 -14.01 -12.13 12.90
C GLU A 157 -13.11 -11.39 11.90
N ILE A 158 -11.87 -11.88 11.77
CA ILE A 158 -10.89 -11.40 10.79
C ILE A 158 -10.82 -12.44 9.69
N MET A 159 -11.13 -12.01 8.48
CA MET A 159 -11.21 -12.84 7.28
C MET A 159 -10.35 -12.22 6.18
N PHE A 160 -10.07 -12.97 5.12
CA PHE A 160 -9.42 -12.39 3.95
C PHE A 160 -10.43 -11.55 3.17
N LEU A 161 -9.96 -10.49 2.51
CA LEU A 161 -10.81 -9.62 1.69
C LEU A 161 -11.47 -10.39 0.53
N ASP A 162 -10.77 -11.40 -0.02
CA ASP A 162 -11.31 -12.26 -1.09
C ASP A 162 -12.44 -13.19 -0.64
N ASP A 163 -12.64 -13.37 0.68
CA ASP A 163 -13.81 -14.07 1.20
C ASP A 163 -15.09 -13.21 1.07
N PHE A 164 -14.96 -11.92 0.75
CA PHE A 164 -16.07 -10.97 0.58
C PHE A 164 -16.24 -10.51 -0.86
N GLU A 165 -15.14 -10.26 -1.55
CA GLU A 165 -15.12 -9.62 -2.86
C GLU A 165 -14.54 -10.58 -3.90
N GLU A 166 -15.38 -11.12 -4.79
CA GLU A 166 -14.94 -12.11 -5.80
C GLU A 166 -13.89 -11.50 -6.76
N SER A 167 -13.95 -10.19 -7.00
CA SER A 167 -12.93 -9.42 -7.74
C SER A 167 -11.54 -9.45 -7.08
N MET A 168 -11.47 -9.69 -5.77
CA MET A 168 -10.23 -9.73 -4.99
C MET A 168 -9.65 -11.14 -4.83
N LYS A 169 -10.35 -12.14 -5.37
CA LYS A 169 -9.92 -13.53 -5.37
C LYS A 169 -8.62 -13.73 -6.14
N ASP A 170 -7.72 -14.48 -5.52
CA ASP A 170 -6.39 -14.77 -6.06
C ASP A 170 -5.56 -13.52 -6.43
N VAL A 171 -5.92 -12.34 -5.90
CA VAL A 171 -5.11 -11.12 -6.09
C VAL A 171 -3.94 -11.12 -5.10
N CYS A 172 -4.16 -11.55 -3.86
CA CYS A 172 -3.13 -11.57 -2.84
C CYS A 172 -2.26 -12.83 -2.92
N MET A 173 -0.94 -12.66 -3.11
CA MET A 173 0.02 -13.77 -3.11
C MET A 173 0.05 -14.60 -1.83
N ILE A 174 -0.16 -13.98 -0.66
CA ILE A 174 -0.22 -14.70 0.61
C ILE A 174 -1.36 -15.72 0.59
N ARG A 175 -2.53 -15.27 0.12
CA ARG A 175 -3.74 -16.08 0.02
C ARG A 175 -3.65 -17.15 -1.07
N ARG A 176 -3.12 -16.80 -2.25
CA ARG A 176 -2.84 -17.76 -3.35
C ARG A 176 -1.94 -18.92 -2.92
N ASN A 177 -1.00 -18.65 -2.01
CA ASN A 177 -0.10 -19.67 -1.46
C ASN A 177 -0.75 -20.54 -0.37
N GLY A 178 -2.04 -20.36 -0.10
CA GLY A 178 -2.82 -21.18 0.83
C GLY A 178 -2.60 -20.85 2.32
N ALA A 179 -2.02 -19.69 2.63
CA ALA A 179 -1.77 -19.28 4.00
C ALA A 179 -3.09 -19.09 4.77
N LYS A 180 -3.16 -19.62 5.99
CA LYS A 180 -4.26 -19.34 6.92
C LYS A 180 -4.07 -17.98 7.58
N VAL A 181 -5.14 -17.44 8.20
CA VAL A 181 -5.13 -16.10 8.82
C VAL A 181 -3.90 -15.87 9.73
N ASP A 182 -3.61 -16.79 10.65
CA ASP A 182 -2.49 -16.61 11.59
C ASP A 182 -1.10 -16.70 10.92
N GLU A 183 -0.99 -17.35 9.77
CA GLU A 183 0.24 -17.40 8.97
C GLU A 183 0.39 -16.10 8.17
N ALA A 184 -0.70 -15.66 7.55
CA ALA A 184 -0.77 -14.43 6.77
C ALA A 184 -0.54 -13.18 7.62
N LEU A 185 -1.01 -13.15 8.88
CA LEU A 185 -0.73 -12.09 9.86
C LEU A 185 0.77 -11.94 10.12
N LYS A 186 1.50 -13.07 10.23
CA LYS A 186 2.95 -13.04 10.39
C LYS A 186 3.65 -12.48 9.16
N CYS A 187 3.15 -12.76 7.96
CA CYS A 187 3.71 -12.22 6.71
C CYS A 187 3.68 -10.68 6.70
N ILE A 188 2.58 -10.08 7.15
CA ILE A 188 2.42 -8.62 7.16
C ILE A 188 2.92 -7.95 8.45
N CYS A 189 3.47 -8.75 9.38
CA CYS A 189 3.99 -8.32 10.68
C CYS A 189 2.93 -7.70 11.59
N GLU A 190 1.71 -8.25 11.59
CA GLU A 190 0.57 -7.72 12.37
C GLU A 190 -0.07 -8.78 13.26
N THR A 191 -0.92 -8.33 14.19
CA THR A 191 -1.72 -9.16 15.10
C THR A 191 -3.20 -9.03 14.80
N ARG A 192 -4.02 -9.94 15.34
CA ARG A 192 -5.48 -9.84 15.22
C ARG A 192 -6.02 -8.54 15.85
N GLU A 193 -5.42 -8.14 16.97
CA GLU A 193 -5.77 -6.93 17.69
C GLU A 193 -5.45 -5.68 16.86
N ASN A 194 -4.29 -5.63 16.22
CA ASN A 194 -3.90 -4.53 15.32
C ASN A 194 -4.86 -4.42 14.14
N ILE A 195 -5.23 -5.54 13.51
CA ILE A 195 -6.19 -5.55 12.39
C ILE A 195 -7.54 -4.97 12.81
N LYS A 196 -8.03 -5.32 14.01
CA LYS A 196 -9.27 -4.74 14.55
C LYS A 196 -9.14 -3.23 14.76
N GLU A 197 -8.04 -2.78 15.37
CA GLU A 197 -7.78 -1.36 15.59
C GLU A 197 -7.71 -0.59 14.27
N TYR A 198 -6.99 -1.09 13.27
CA TYR A 198 -6.87 -0.44 11.96
C TYR A 198 -8.20 -0.38 11.23
N HIS A 199 -9.00 -1.45 11.29
CA HIS A 199 -10.34 -1.46 10.72
C HIS A 199 -11.21 -0.37 11.34
N ASP A 200 -11.26 -0.27 12.67
CA ASP A 200 -12.02 0.75 13.37
C ASP A 200 -11.57 2.17 13.00
N ARG A 201 -10.25 2.37 12.87
CA ARG A 201 -9.67 3.65 12.46
C ARG A 201 -9.99 4.01 11.01
N ILE A 202 -9.99 3.04 10.09
CA ILE A 202 -10.41 3.23 8.70
C ILE A 202 -11.87 3.67 8.67
N ILE A 203 -12.77 2.92 9.31
CA ILE A 203 -14.20 3.28 9.35
C ILE A 203 -14.39 4.66 9.97
N LYS A 204 -13.70 4.99 11.06
CA LYS A 204 -13.76 6.30 11.70
C LYS A 204 -13.29 7.42 10.77
N ALA A 205 -12.17 7.23 10.07
CA ALA A 205 -11.59 8.22 9.17
C ALA A 205 -12.53 8.57 8.01
N PHE A 206 -13.22 7.57 7.47
CA PHE A 206 -14.08 7.75 6.29
C PHE A 206 -15.53 8.13 6.62
N THR A 207 -15.97 7.96 7.86
CA THR A 207 -17.34 8.34 8.29
C THR A 207 -17.34 9.61 9.14
N SER A 208 -16.70 9.58 10.31
CA SER A 208 -16.79 10.65 11.31
C SER A 208 -15.90 11.87 11.03
N GLU A 209 -14.81 11.69 10.29
CA GLU A 209 -13.87 12.76 9.92
C GLU A 209 -14.07 13.26 8.48
N LYS A 210 -15.18 12.83 7.84
CA LYS A 210 -15.49 13.07 6.43
C LYS A 210 -15.49 14.56 6.04
N LEU A 211 -15.90 15.46 6.93
CA LEU A 211 -15.95 16.90 6.62
C LEU A 211 -14.55 17.52 6.43
N GLU A 212 -13.60 17.18 7.31
CA GLU A 212 -12.21 17.63 7.19
C GLU A 212 -11.57 16.99 5.95
N TYR A 213 -11.83 15.69 5.73
CA TYR A 213 -11.35 14.96 4.55
C TYR A 213 -11.83 15.61 3.25
N ALA A 214 -13.14 15.87 3.16
CA ALA A 214 -13.76 16.53 2.00
C ALA A 214 -13.20 17.94 1.76
N SER A 215 -12.91 18.69 2.83
CA SER A 215 -12.27 20.00 2.72
C SER A 215 -10.91 19.92 2.04
N VAL A 216 -10.07 18.95 2.42
CA VAL A 216 -8.73 18.76 1.82
C VAL A 216 -8.85 18.35 0.36
N VAL A 217 -9.71 17.39 0.03
CA VAL A 217 -9.94 16.93 -1.35
C VAL A 217 -10.40 18.09 -2.23
N LYS A 218 -11.40 18.85 -1.80
CA LYS A 218 -11.94 19.99 -2.56
C LYS A 218 -10.88 21.06 -2.80
N LYS A 219 -10.07 21.40 -1.80
CA LYS A 219 -8.96 22.36 -1.95
C LYS A 219 -7.95 21.91 -3.02
N ILE A 220 -7.63 20.62 -3.08
CA ILE A 220 -6.74 20.07 -4.12
C ILE A 220 -7.40 20.18 -5.50
N LEU A 221 -8.69 19.83 -5.61
CA LEU A 221 -9.44 19.93 -6.87
C LEU A 221 -9.54 21.38 -7.38
N GLU A 222 -9.85 22.34 -6.51
CA GLU A 222 -9.89 23.77 -6.84
C GLU A 222 -8.55 24.31 -7.34
N SER A 223 -7.43 23.84 -6.76
CA SER A 223 -6.10 24.25 -7.21
C SER A 223 -5.73 23.74 -8.61
N LYS A 224 -6.32 22.62 -9.03
CA LYS A 224 -6.09 22.01 -10.36
C LYS A 224 -7.05 22.54 -11.42
N ASN A 225 -8.25 22.96 -11.02
CA ASN A 225 -9.28 23.54 -11.88
C ASN A 225 -9.63 24.96 -11.40
N PRO A 226 -8.75 25.95 -11.56
CA PRO A 226 -9.09 27.32 -11.19
C PRO A 226 -10.31 27.72 -12.01
N SER A 227 -11.39 28.11 -11.32
CA SER A 227 -12.56 28.69 -11.98
C SER A 227 -12.08 29.83 -12.88
N PRO A 228 -12.55 29.95 -14.13
CA PRO A 228 -12.22 31.10 -14.96
C PRO A 228 -12.65 32.36 -14.20
N ALA A 229 -11.66 33.22 -13.91
CA ALA A 229 -11.85 34.51 -13.25
C ALA A 229 -12.63 35.49 -14.13
#